data_AF-A0A2S2QUL3-F1
#
_entry.id   AF-A0A2S2QUL3-F1
#
_cell.length_a   1.000
_cell.length_b   1.000
_cell.length_c   1.000
_cell.angle_alpha   90.00
_cell.angle_beta   90.00
_cell.angle_gamma   90.00
#
_symmetry.space_group_name_H-M   'P 1'
#
loop_
_entity.id
_entity.type
_entity.pdbx_description
1 polymer ?
#
loop_
_entity_poly.entity_id
_entity_poly.type
_entity_poly.pdbx_seq_one_letter_code
_entity_poly.pdbx_strand_id
1 'polypeptide(L)'
;GQYTYKIYHLASKVPGMIKLLAPKGALEVHEEAWNAYPYCRTVITNPNYMKEKFMITIESFHCADRGIQNNVHELPPEKLKQREVQIIDIGNDTISSSDYKEDEDPKKFKSHKGGRGPLTGNWIETANPVMTCYKLVSADFKWFGLQNRVENLIQKSERRLFTNFHRQVFCWMDRWYGLTLQDIREIEEKTREELDRQRNEGTVRGMKADAD
;
A
#
# COMPACT_ATOMS: atom_id res chain seq x y z
N GLY A 1 -9.65 13.56 12.21
CA GLY A 1 -8.95 12.46 11.53
C GLY A 1 -9.13 11.17 12.33
N GLN A 2 -8.59 10.07 11.83
CA GLN A 2 -8.60 8.75 12.46
C GLN A 2 -7.14 8.34 12.72
N TYR A 3 -6.87 7.81 13.91
CA TYR A 3 -5.59 7.18 14.22
C TYR A 3 -5.75 5.66 14.22
N THR A 4 -4.78 4.96 13.66
CA THR A 4 -4.69 3.50 13.76
C THR A 4 -3.27 3.08 14.12
N TYR A 5 -3.18 2.08 14.98
CA TYR A 5 -1.93 1.40 15.31
C TYR A 5 -2.08 -0.08 15.00
N LYS A 6 -1.15 -0.63 14.21
CA LYS A 6 -1.16 -2.03 13.78
C LYS A 6 0.22 -2.63 13.92
N ILE A 7 0.27 -3.94 14.16
CA ILE A 7 1.51 -4.70 14.23
C ILE A 7 1.50 -5.74 13.11
N TYR A 8 2.49 -5.67 12.23
CA TYR A 8 2.68 -6.66 11.16
C TYR A 8 3.74 -7.68 11.57
N HIS A 9 3.33 -8.95 11.62
CA HIS A 9 4.23 -10.07 11.86
C HIS A 9 4.69 -10.67 10.52
N LEU A 10 5.89 -10.31 10.08
CA LEU A 10 6.39 -10.57 8.73
C LEU A 10 7.22 -11.87 8.60
N ALA A 11 7.45 -12.60 9.69
CA ALA A 11 8.37 -13.74 9.73
C ALA A 11 8.06 -14.89 8.75
N SER A 12 6.82 -15.00 8.29
CA SER A 12 6.38 -16.00 7.30
C SER A 12 6.27 -15.45 5.87
N LYS A 13 6.51 -14.15 5.67
CA LYS A 13 6.24 -13.43 4.40
C LYS A 13 7.45 -12.72 3.79
N VAL A 14 8.55 -12.55 4.54
CA VAL A 14 9.82 -11.99 4.01
C VAL A 14 10.68 -13.05 3.34
N PRO A 15 11.58 -12.66 2.41
CA PRO A 15 12.50 -13.60 1.75
C PRO A 15 13.41 -14.32 2.76
N GLY A 16 13.83 -15.55 2.41
CA GLY A 16 14.61 -16.41 3.30
C GLY A 16 15.93 -15.78 3.78
N MET A 17 16.59 -15.00 2.92
CA MET A 17 17.82 -14.28 3.27
C MET A 17 17.58 -13.25 4.40
N ILE A 18 16.47 -12.50 4.36
CA ILE A 18 16.12 -11.56 5.43
C ILE A 18 15.78 -12.32 6.70
N LYS A 19 15.06 -13.44 6.59
CA LYS A 19 14.70 -14.28 7.73
C LYS A 19 15.92 -14.90 8.44
N LEU A 20 16.95 -15.29 7.68
CA LEU A 20 18.18 -15.89 8.23
C LEU A 20 19.07 -14.86 8.94
N LEU A 21 19.04 -13.61 8.46
CA LEU A 21 19.84 -12.52 9.03
C LEU A 21 19.14 -11.80 10.19
N ALA A 22 17.80 -11.90 10.29
CA ALA A 22 16.99 -11.20 11.26
C ALA A 22 16.90 -11.96 12.61
N PRO A 23 17.35 -11.38 13.74
CA PRO A 23 17.15 -11.97 15.05
C PRO A 23 15.67 -12.12 15.42
N LYS A 24 15.38 -12.93 16.45
CA LYS A 24 14.01 -13.05 16.98
C LYS A 24 13.47 -11.65 17.37
N GLY A 25 12.31 -11.28 16.83
CA GLY A 25 11.67 -9.97 17.05
C GLY A 25 12.01 -8.90 15.99
N ALA A 26 12.98 -9.14 15.10
CA ALA A 26 13.35 -8.20 14.04
C ALA A 26 12.36 -8.14 12.86
N LEU A 27 11.42 -9.08 12.79
CA LEU A 27 10.42 -9.21 11.71
C LEU A 27 9.01 -8.81 12.15
N GLU A 28 8.91 -8.06 13.23
CA GLU A 28 7.69 -7.38 13.66
C GLU A 28 7.84 -5.89 13.38
N VAL A 29 6.97 -5.33 12.55
CA VAL A 29 6.97 -3.88 12.27
C VAL A 29 5.67 -3.26 12.75
N HIS A 30 5.79 -2.07 13.30
CA HIS A 30 4.69 -1.32 13.90
C HIS A 30 4.28 -0.23 12.93
N GLU A 31 3.02 -0.20 12.53
CA GLU A 31 2.43 0.83 11.67
C GLU A 31 1.57 1.76 12.53
N GLU A 32 1.90 3.05 12.50
CA GLU A 32 1.04 4.13 12.97
C GLU A 32 0.54 4.93 11.78
N ALA A 33 -0.77 5.15 11.71
CA ALA A 33 -1.35 5.97 10.65
C ALA A 33 -2.27 7.04 11.22
N TRP A 34 -2.09 8.27 10.74
CA TRP A 34 -2.94 9.43 10.98
C TRP A 34 -3.65 9.79 9.67
N ASN A 35 -4.91 9.38 9.57
CA ASN A 35 -5.76 9.67 8.44
C ASN A 35 -6.54 10.98 8.70
N ALA A 36 -6.15 12.05 8.03
CA ALA A 36 -6.83 13.34 8.05
C ALA A 36 -7.24 13.71 6.62
N TYR A 37 -7.96 12.78 5.95
CA TYR A 37 -8.37 12.90 4.54
C TYR A 37 -8.75 14.35 4.18
N PRO A 38 -8.15 14.93 3.12
CA PRO A 38 -7.45 14.25 2.02
C PRO A 38 -5.98 13.92 2.27
N TYR A 39 -5.39 14.34 3.41
CA TYR A 39 -4.01 14.00 3.77
C TYR A 39 -3.95 12.79 4.70
N CYS A 40 -3.05 11.86 4.43
CA CYS A 40 -2.77 10.74 5.34
C CYS A 40 -1.26 10.62 5.55
N ARG A 41 -0.85 10.32 6.77
CA ARG A 41 0.53 9.97 7.11
C ARG A 41 0.57 8.61 7.78
N THR A 42 1.42 7.73 7.26
CA THR A 42 1.68 6.42 7.85
C THR A 42 3.17 6.31 8.14
N VAL A 43 3.53 5.82 9.32
CA VAL A 43 4.90 5.62 9.77
C VAL A 43 5.02 4.17 10.22
N ILE A 44 5.93 3.43 9.58
CA ILE A 44 6.23 2.03 9.89
C ILE A 44 7.63 1.97 10.49
N THR A 45 7.75 1.38 11.68
CA THR A 45 9.01 1.27 12.42
C THR A 45 9.24 -0.16 12.92
N ASN A 46 10.44 -0.43 13.41
CA ASN A 46 10.77 -1.68 14.11
C ASN A 46 11.38 -1.32 15.47
N PRO A 47 10.54 -0.89 16.44
CA PRO A 47 11.00 -0.25 17.67
C PRO A 47 11.82 -1.19 18.56
N ASN A 48 11.53 -2.50 18.48
CA ASN A 48 12.14 -3.49 19.36
C ASN A 48 13.57 -3.88 18.96
N TYR A 49 13.96 -3.72 17.68
CA TYR A 49 15.24 -4.20 17.20
C TYR A 49 16.04 -3.13 16.44
N MET A 50 15.53 -2.64 15.31
CA MET A 50 16.23 -1.62 14.51
C MET A 50 16.15 -0.21 15.13
N LYS A 51 15.11 0.08 15.93
CA LYS A 51 14.88 1.40 16.51
C LYS A 51 14.91 2.47 15.40
N GLU A 52 15.70 3.53 15.58
CA GLU A 52 15.90 4.62 14.63
C GLU A 52 16.64 4.23 13.34
N LYS A 53 17.11 2.98 13.23
CA LYS A 53 17.79 2.48 12.03
C LYS A 53 16.82 1.93 10.98
N PHE A 54 15.53 1.88 11.25
CA PHE A 54 14.52 1.49 10.27
C PHE A 54 13.26 2.33 10.41
N MET A 55 12.87 2.99 9.32
CA MET A 55 11.63 3.73 9.23
C MET A 55 11.14 3.76 7.78
N ILE A 56 9.85 3.53 7.58
CA ILE A 56 9.18 3.81 6.31
C ILE A 56 8.12 4.85 6.61
N THR A 57 8.10 5.94 5.85
CA THR A 57 7.04 6.95 5.93
C THR A 57 6.31 6.99 4.60
N ILE A 58 4.99 6.86 4.66
CA ILE A 58 4.09 7.00 3.51
C ILE A 58 3.18 8.19 3.79
N GLU A 59 3.41 9.28 3.05
CA GLU A 59 2.54 10.45 3.05
C GLU A 59 1.67 10.40 1.80
N SER A 60 0.41 10.81 1.92
CA SER A 60 -0.53 10.74 0.81
C SER A 60 -1.44 11.96 0.75
N PHE A 61 -1.56 12.54 -0.44
CA PHE A 61 -2.61 13.51 -0.76
C PHE A 61 -3.59 12.90 -1.79
N HIS A 62 -4.88 13.11 -1.55
CA HIS A 62 -5.95 12.69 -2.45
C HIS A 62 -6.52 13.94 -3.14
N CYS A 63 -6.20 14.13 -4.42
CA CYS A 63 -6.57 15.33 -5.17
C CYS A 63 -7.53 14.99 -6.32
N ALA A 64 -8.48 15.89 -6.59
CA ALA A 64 -9.40 15.78 -7.71
C ALA A 64 -8.75 16.22 -9.03
N ASP A 65 -7.70 15.51 -9.45
CA ASP A 65 -6.95 15.75 -10.68
C ASP A 65 -6.49 14.43 -11.34
N ARG A 66 -5.75 14.56 -12.45
CA ARG A 66 -5.17 13.44 -13.22
C ARG A 66 -3.65 13.31 -13.04
N GLY A 67 -3.09 13.63 -11.87
CA GLY A 67 -1.66 13.43 -11.62
C GLY A 67 -0.78 14.56 -12.14
N ILE A 68 -1.35 15.76 -12.33
CA ILE A 68 -0.67 16.91 -12.94
C ILE A 68 0.18 17.73 -11.96
N GLN A 69 0.03 17.51 -10.65
CA GLN A 69 0.78 18.25 -9.64
C GLN A 69 2.15 17.63 -9.38
N ASN A 70 3.22 18.41 -9.55
CA ASN A 70 4.59 17.88 -9.45
C ASN A 70 5.05 17.68 -8.00
N ASN A 71 4.92 18.68 -7.11
CA ASN A 71 5.47 18.63 -5.75
C ASN A 71 4.39 18.92 -4.69
N VAL A 72 3.29 18.16 -4.70
CA VAL A 72 2.14 18.36 -3.77
C VAL A 72 2.50 18.24 -2.29
N HIS A 73 3.59 17.55 -1.96
CA HIS A 73 4.11 17.41 -0.59
C HIS A 73 5.10 18.53 -0.20
N GLU A 74 5.33 19.50 -1.10
CA GLU A 74 6.22 20.64 -0.86
C GLU A 74 7.62 20.24 -0.38
N LEU A 75 8.17 19.18 -0.98
CA LEU A 75 9.51 18.71 -0.63
C LEU A 75 10.55 19.81 -0.86
N PRO A 76 11.53 19.96 0.06
CA PRO A 76 12.64 20.86 -0.16
C PRO A 76 13.47 20.43 -1.39
N PRO A 77 14.17 21.35 -2.08
CA PRO A 77 14.88 21.07 -3.32
C PRO A 77 15.79 19.84 -3.27
N GLU A 78 16.51 19.65 -2.16
CA GLU A 78 17.45 18.53 -1.98
C GLU A 78 16.76 17.16 -1.96
N LYS A 79 15.59 17.05 -1.32
CA LYS A 79 14.80 15.80 -1.32
C LYS A 79 14.08 15.62 -2.65
N LEU A 80 13.57 16.71 -3.22
CA LEU A 80 12.86 16.68 -4.50
C LEU A 80 13.76 16.16 -5.63
N LYS A 81 15.05 16.53 -5.63
CA LYS A 81 16.04 16.06 -6.60
C LYS A 81 16.31 14.55 -6.52
N GLN A 82 16.17 13.96 -5.33
CA GLN A 82 16.37 12.51 -5.10
C GLN A 82 15.12 11.69 -5.42
N ARG A 83 13.96 12.34 -5.49
CA ARG A 83 12.67 11.68 -5.66
C ARG A 83 12.50 11.16 -7.09
N GLU A 84 12.17 9.88 -7.21
CA GLU A 84 11.64 9.27 -8.43
C GLU A 84 10.10 9.34 -8.45
N VAL A 85 9.51 9.67 -9.60
CA VAL A 85 8.05 9.64 -9.80
C VAL A 85 7.69 8.38 -10.57
N GLN A 86 6.82 7.56 -10.00
CA GLN A 86 6.27 6.38 -10.67
C GLN A 86 4.75 6.51 -10.77
N ILE A 87 4.22 6.33 -11.99
CA ILE A 87 2.78 6.27 -12.25
C ILE A 87 2.36 4.80 -12.15
N ILE A 88 1.29 4.54 -11.40
CA ILE A 88 0.64 3.23 -11.33
C ILE A 88 -0.64 3.30 -12.16
N ASP A 89 -0.64 2.64 -13.30
CA ASP A 89 -1.83 2.48 -14.13
C ASP A 89 -2.52 1.16 -13.78
N ILE A 90 -3.55 1.19 -12.93
CA ILE A 90 -4.26 -0.02 -12.49
C ILE A 90 -4.93 -0.80 -13.64
N GLY A 91 -5.21 -0.12 -14.75
CA GLY A 91 -5.76 -0.73 -15.95
C GLY A 91 -4.68 -1.39 -16.79
N ASN A 92 -3.56 -0.72 -17.06
CA ASN A 92 -2.59 -1.13 -18.09
C ASN A 92 -1.26 -1.68 -17.56
N ASP A 93 -0.88 -1.44 -16.30
CA ASP A 93 0.34 -1.97 -15.72
C ASP A 93 0.36 -3.50 -15.79
N THR A 94 1.54 -4.06 -16.07
CA THR A 94 1.74 -5.51 -16.04
C THR A 94 1.78 -6.00 -14.60
N ILE A 95 1.05 -7.09 -14.33
CA ILE A 95 0.98 -7.74 -13.02
C ILE A 95 1.66 -9.10 -13.11
N SER A 96 2.37 -9.50 -12.05
CA SER A 96 2.95 -10.83 -11.98
C SER A 96 1.85 -11.90 -12.05
N SER A 97 2.14 -13.05 -12.66
CA SER A 97 1.18 -14.16 -12.71
C SER A 97 0.78 -14.64 -11.31
N SER A 98 1.66 -14.49 -10.32
CA SER A 98 1.40 -14.86 -8.92
C SER A 98 0.42 -13.92 -8.20
N ASP A 99 0.29 -12.68 -8.66
CA ASP A 99 -0.66 -11.71 -8.10
C ASP A 99 -1.94 -11.59 -8.91
N TYR A 100 -1.92 -12.00 -10.18
CA TYR A 100 -3.06 -11.84 -11.06
C TYR A 100 -4.24 -12.70 -10.58
N LYS A 101 -5.38 -12.04 -10.43
CA LYS A 101 -6.68 -12.69 -10.29
C LYS A 101 -7.67 -12.03 -11.23
N GLU A 102 -8.44 -12.85 -11.91
CA GLU A 102 -9.40 -12.38 -12.91
C GLU A 102 -10.50 -11.50 -12.31
N ASP A 103 -10.96 -11.80 -11.10
CA ASP A 103 -11.97 -11.03 -10.37
C ASP A 103 -11.42 -9.73 -9.75
N GLU A 104 -10.11 -9.50 -9.83
CA GLU A 104 -9.41 -8.28 -9.42
C GLU A 104 -8.78 -7.57 -10.64
N ASP A 105 -9.32 -7.80 -11.84
CA ASP A 105 -8.86 -7.18 -13.09
C ASP A 105 -9.74 -6.01 -13.56
N PRO A 106 -9.28 -4.75 -13.45
CA PRO A 106 -10.04 -3.58 -13.89
C PRO A 106 -10.36 -3.58 -15.38
N LYS A 107 -9.62 -4.32 -16.22
CA LYS A 107 -9.94 -4.49 -17.65
C LYS A 107 -11.19 -5.36 -17.88
N LYS A 108 -11.57 -6.16 -16.89
CA LYS A 108 -12.69 -7.12 -16.97
C LYS A 108 -13.85 -6.73 -16.07
N PHE A 109 -13.60 -5.92 -15.04
CA PHE A 109 -14.63 -5.48 -14.11
C PHE A 109 -15.48 -4.32 -14.66
N LYS A 110 -16.80 -4.43 -14.53
CA LYS A 110 -17.76 -3.34 -14.74
C LYS A 110 -18.71 -3.29 -13.56
N SER A 111 -18.74 -2.16 -12.87
CA SER A 111 -19.59 -1.94 -11.70
C SER A 111 -21.06 -1.84 -12.11
N HIS A 112 -21.92 -2.60 -11.43
CA HIS A 112 -23.37 -2.52 -11.61
C HIS A 112 -24.00 -1.38 -10.81
N LYS A 113 -23.41 -1.00 -9.66
CA LYS A 113 -23.92 0.11 -8.83
C LYS A 113 -23.47 1.48 -9.33
N GLY A 114 -22.20 1.60 -9.71
CA GLY A 114 -21.56 2.85 -10.12
C GLY A 114 -21.39 3.01 -11.63
N GLY A 115 -21.68 1.97 -12.43
CA GLY A 115 -21.60 2.00 -13.90
C GLY A 115 -20.19 2.14 -14.49
N ARG A 116 -19.14 2.10 -13.66
CA ARG A 116 -17.75 2.35 -14.07
C ARG A 116 -17.05 1.09 -14.58
N GLY A 117 -16.05 1.28 -15.43
CA GLY A 117 -15.29 0.21 -16.05
C GLY A 117 -15.97 -0.38 -17.28
N PRO A 118 -15.29 -1.28 -18.00
CA PRO A 118 -13.90 -1.69 -17.79
C PRO A 118 -12.88 -0.56 -18.08
N LEU A 119 -11.72 -0.62 -17.44
CA LEU A 119 -10.62 0.32 -17.66
C LEU A 119 -9.69 -0.22 -18.75
N THR A 120 -9.74 0.37 -19.95
CA THR A 120 -8.94 -0.06 -21.10
C THR A 120 -8.41 1.13 -21.89
N GLY A 121 -7.29 0.97 -22.59
CA GLY A 121 -6.74 2.03 -23.44
C GLY A 121 -6.37 3.27 -22.63
N ASN A 122 -6.82 4.45 -23.08
CA ASN A 122 -6.53 5.75 -22.46
C ASN A 122 -7.48 6.10 -21.29
N TRP A 123 -7.90 5.12 -20.48
CA TRP A 123 -8.88 5.33 -19.41
C TRP A 123 -8.47 6.44 -18.42
N ILE A 124 -7.16 6.65 -18.20
CA ILE A 124 -6.65 7.75 -17.35
C ILE A 124 -7.12 9.12 -17.85
N GLU A 125 -7.34 9.31 -19.15
CA GLU A 125 -7.82 10.57 -19.74
C GLU A 125 -9.34 10.62 -19.88
N THR A 126 -9.97 9.47 -20.14
CA THR A 126 -11.40 9.40 -20.51
C THR A 126 -12.32 9.11 -19.34
N ALA A 127 -11.83 8.48 -18.26
CA ALA A 127 -12.65 8.14 -17.10
C ALA A 127 -13.10 9.38 -16.34
N ASN A 128 -14.34 9.34 -15.83
CA ASN A 128 -14.94 10.36 -14.98
C ASN A 128 -15.96 9.75 -14.00
N PRO A 129 -16.01 10.19 -12.72
CA PRO A 129 -15.03 11.07 -12.07
C PRO A 129 -13.68 10.37 -11.87
N VAL A 130 -12.64 11.18 -11.74
CA VAL A 130 -11.25 10.77 -11.52
C VAL A 130 -10.66 11.51 -10.32
N MET A 131 -9.70 10.89 -9.65
CA MET A 131 -8.86 11.49 -8.63
C MET A 131 -7.48 10.86 -8.70
N THR A 132 -6.49 11.51 -8.11
CA THR A 132 -5.13 10.98 -7.97
C THR A 132 -4.74 10.91 -6.51
N CYS A 133 -4.20 9.77 -6.10
CA CYS A 133 -3.55 9.60 -4.81
C CYS A 133 -2.03 9.74 -5.00
N TYR A 134 -1.48 10.88 -4.59
CA TYR A 134 -0.04 11.11 -4.60
C TYR A 134 0.56 10.48 -3.36
N LYS A 135 1.19 9.31 -3.47
CA LYS A 135 1.86 8.62 -2.36
C LYS A 135 3.36 8.90 -2.39
N LEU A 136 3.86 9.64 -1.41
CA LEU A 136 5.28 9.82 -1.19
C LEU A 136 5.78 8.76 -0.20
N VAL A 137 6.66 7.87 -0.67
CA VAL A 137 7.26 6.81 0.14
C VAL A 137 8.73 7.15 0.42
N SER A 138 9.06 7.32 1.69
CA SER A 138 10.44 7.44 2.18
C SER A 138 10.81 6.19 2.96
N ALA A 139 11.97 5.60 2.69
CA ALA A 139 12.46 4.44 3.41
C ALA A 139 13.89 4.71 3.88
N ASP A 140 14.09 4.63 5.19
CA ASP A 140 15.39 4.76 5.87
C ASP A 140 15.76 3.40 6.46
N PHE A 141 16.84 2.77 5.97
CA PHE A 141 17.35 1.51 6.54
C PHE A 141 18.87 1.56 6.75
N LYS A 142 19.29 1.82 7.98
CA LYS A 142 20.70 2.02 8.35
C LYS A 142 21.34 0.71 8.81
N TRP A 143 21.77 -0.09 7.84
CA TRP A 143 22.53 -1.32 8.09
C TRP A 143 23.72 -1.44 7.13
N PHE A 144 24.92 -1.58 7.69
CA PHE A 144 26.15 -1.64 6.91
C PHE A 144 26.15 -2.82 5.93
N GLY A 145 26.32 -2.51 4.64
CA GLY A 145 26.34 -3.49 3.55
C GLY A 145 24.97 -3.93 3.02
N LEU A 146 23.86 -3.51 3.65
CA LEU A 146 22.50 -3.90 3.23
C LEU A 146 21.56 -2.73 2.91
N GLN A 147 21.94 -1.49 3.27
CA GLN A 147 21.12 -0.27 3.10
C GLN A 147 20.39 -0.18 1.75
N ASN A 148 21.15 0.08 0.67
CA ASN A 148 20.57 0.31 -0.66
C ASN A 148 19.73 -0.88 -1.16
N ARG A 149 20.15 -2.12 -0.84
CA ARG A 149 19.43 -3.32 -1.28
C ARG A 149 18.06 -3.42 -0.63
N VAL A 150 17.99 -3.16 0.68
CA VAL A 150 16.73 -3.24 1.44
C VAL A 150 15.83 -2.05 1.14
N GLU A 151 16.36 -0.82 1.04
CA GLU A 151 15.58 0.36 0.65
C GLU A 151 14.93 0.18 -0.74
N ASN A 152 15.68 -0.33 -1.72
CA ASN A 152 15.14 -0.64 -3.04
C ASN A 152 14.09 -1.77 -3.00
N LEU A 153 14.29 -2.79 -2.17
CA LEU A 153 13.31 -3.86 -2.00
C LEU A 153 11.99 -3.33 -1.40
N ILE A 154 12.07 -2.41 -0.43
CA ILE A 154 10.91 -1.74 0.15
C ILE A 154 10.17 -0.96 -0.94
N GLN A 155 10.86 -0.12 -1.71
CA GLN A 155 10.23 0.67 -2.79
C GLN A 155 9.51 -0.21 -3.83
N LYS A 156 10.14 -1.32 -4.25
CA LYS A 156 9.51 -2.31 -5.15
C LYS A 156 8.28 -2.97 -4.50
N SER A 157 8.38 -3.32 -3.22
CA SER A 157 7.29 -3.99 -2.48
C SER A 157 6.09 -3.05 -2.29
N GLU A 158 6.33 -1.78 -1.95
CA GLU A 158 5.29 -0.76 -1.82
C GLU A 158 4.62 -0.48 -3.17
N ARG A 159 5.38 -0.37 -4.26
CA ARG A 159 4.81 -0.24 -5.61
C ARG A 159 3.88 -1.42 -5.94
N ARG A 160 4.36 -2.65 -5.74
CA ARG A 160 3.56 -3.88 -5.96
C ARG A 160 2.29 -3.88 -5.11
N LEU A 161 2.41 -3.54 -3.82
CA LEU A 161 1.28 -3.43 -2.90
C LEU A 161 0.25 -2.40 -3.39
N PHE A 162 0.67 -1.19 -3.75
CA PHE A 162 -0.23 -0.15 -4.22
C PHE A 162 -0.91 -0.55 -5.54
N THR A 163 -0.20 -1.16 -6.48
CA THR A 163 -0.79 -1.64 -7.72
C THR A 163 -1.91 -2.65 -7.45
N ASN A 164 -1.62 -3.68 -6.65
CA ASN A 164 -2.60 -4.73 -6.35
C ASN A 164 -3.78 -4.20 -5.52
N PHE A 165 -3.49 -3.36 -4.52
CA PHE A 165 -4.51 -2.74 -3.66
C PHE A 165 -5.49 -1.88 -4.46
N HIS A 166 -5.02 -0.98 -5.33
CA HIS A 166 -5.93 -0.10 -6.06
C HIS A 166 -6.72 -0.84 -7.16
N ARG A 167 -6.17 -1.91 -7.73
CA ARG A 167 -6.93 -2.82 -8.61
C ARG A 167 -8.09 -3.47 -7.86
N GLN A 168 -7.84 -3.98 -6.65
CA GLN A 168 -8.87 -4.54 -5.77
C GLN A 168 -9.92 -3.51 -5.38
N VAL A 169 -9.50 -2.30 -4.94
CA VAL A 169 -10.42 -1.21 -4.59
C VAL A 169 -11.36 -0.91 -5.75
N PHE A 170 -10.86 -0.84 -6.98
CA PHE A 170 -11.70 -0.62 -8.16
C PHE A 170 -12.66 -1.79 -8.43
N CYS A 171 -12.17 -3.03 -8.41
CA CYS A 171 -12.98 -4.22 -8.71
C CYS A 171 -13.98 -4.56 -7.60
N TRP A 172 -13.76 -4.06 -6.39
CA TRP A 172 -14.70 -4.21 -5.27
C TRP A 172 -15.65 -3.02 -5.13
N MET A 173 -15.74 -2.14 -6.13
CA MET A 173 -16.61 -0.97 -6.12
C MET A 173 -18.03 -1.29 -5.68
N ASP A 174 -18.64 -2.35 -6.21
CA ASP A 174 -20.01 -2.69 -5.85
C ASP A 174 -20.17 -3.15 -4.38
N ARG A 175 -19.08 -3.48 -3.68
CA ARG A 175 -19.09 -3.85 -2.26
C ARG A 175 -19.09 -2.63 -1.34
N TRP A 176 -18.37 -1.57 -1.72
CA TRP A 176 -18.23 -0.36 -0.89
C TRP A 176 -19.04 0.85 -1.38
N TYR A 177 -19.45 0.87 -2.65
CA TYR A 177 -20.22 1.97 -3.23
C TYR A 177 -21.60 2.07 -2.55
N GLY A 178 -21.85 3.24 -1.95
CA GLY A 178 -23.06 3.52 -1.18
C GLY A 178 -22.93 3.27 0.33
N LEU A 179 -21.79 2.76 0.81
CA LEU A 179 -21.54 2.67 2.25
C LEU A 179 -21.33 4.05 2.87
N THR A 180 -21.88 4.22 4.06
CA THR A 180 -21.65 5.40 4.90
C THR A 180 -20.37 5.22 5.73
N LEU A 181 -19.84 6.31 6.28
CA LEU A 181 -18.72 6.22 7.23
C LEU A 181 -19.05 5.37 8.47
N GLN A 182 -20.33 5.30 8.85
CA GLN A 182 -20.78 4.46 9.96
C GLN A 182 -20.67 2.98 9.61
N ASP A 183 -21.11 2.58 8.41
CA ASP A 183 -20.97 1.20 7.93
C ASP A 183 -19.49 0.77 7.88
N ILE A 184 -18.60 1.67 7.45
CA ILE A 184 -17.16 1.42 7.43
C ILE A 184 -16.62 1.14 8.84
N ARG A 185 -17.03 1.92 9.85
CA ARG A 185 -16.58 1.71 11.24
C ARG A 185 -17.04 0.36 11.78
N GLU A 186 -18.26 -0.06 11.48
CA GLU A 186 -18.77 -1.37 11.89
C GLU A 186 -18.03 -2.53 11.21
N ILE A 187 -17.66 -2.36 9.93
CA ILE A 187 -16.83 -3.32 9.21
C ILE A 187 -15.42 -3.39 9.82
N GLU A 188 -14.81 -2.24 10.16
CA GLU A 188 -13.49 -2.19 10.80
C GLU A 188 -13.48 -2.93 12.14
N GLU A 189 -14.51 -2.74 12.97
CA GLU A 189 -14.64 -3.42 14.26
C GLU A 189 -14.75 -4.95 14.10
N LYS A 190 -15.62 -5.43 13.22
CA LYS A 190 -15.75 -6.87 12.91
C LYS A 190 -14.46 -7.45 12.33
N THR A 191 -13.77 -6.69 11.48
CA THR A 191 -12.51 -7.11 10.85
C THR A 191 -11.41 -7.26 11.88
N ARG A 192 -11.34 -6.36 12.88
CA ARG A 192 -10.39 -6.47 13.99
C ARG A 192 -10.54 -7.78 14.74
N GLU A 193 -11.77 -8.13 15.12
CA GLU A 193 -12.08 -9.38 15.83
C GLU A 193 -11.70 -10.62 15.01
N GLU A 194 -12.04 -10.63 13.72
CA GLU A 194 -11.72 -11.75 12.84
C GLU A 194 -10.21 -11.90 12.60
N LEU A 195 -9.47 -10.79 12.45
CA LEU A 195 -8.01 -10.82 12.29
C LEU A 195 -7.32 -11.36 13.54
N ASP A 196 -7.79 -10.97 14.73
CA ASP A 196 -7.26 -11.51 15.99
C ASP A 196 -7.50 -13.02 16.10
N ARG A 197 -8.69 -13.50 15.71
CA ARG A 197 -9.03 -14.92 15.66
C ARG A 197 -8.16 -15.69 14.65
N GLN A 198 -8.07 -15.20 13.41
CA GLN A 198 -7.28 -15.84 12.35
C GLN A 198 -5.78 -15.87 12.66
N ARG A 199 -5.24 -14.87 13.37
CA ARG A 199 -3.84 -14.90 13.81
C ARG A 199 -3.60 -16.06 14.79
N ASN A 200 -4.56 -16.35 15.66
CA ASN A 200 -4.43 -17.38 16.69
C ASN A 200 -4.74 -18.80 16.15
N GLU A 201 -5.65 -18.92 15.17
CA GLU A 201 -6.22 -20.21 14.74
C GLU A 201 -5.97 -20.55 13.25
N GLY A 202 -5.53 -19.59 12.44
CA GLY A 202 -5.50 -19.69 10.97
C GLY A 202 -4.17 -20.12 10.35
N THR A 203 -4.20 -20.40 9.04
CA THR A 203 -3.02 -20.69 8.22
C THR A 203 -2.49 -19.43 7.53
N VAL A 204 -1.19 -19.40 7.21
CA VAL A 204 -0.55 -18.24 6.54
C VAL A 204 -1.10 -18.05 5.12
N ARG A 205 -1.60 -16.84 4.80
CA ARG A 205 -2.19 -16.47 3.50
C ARG A 205 -1.71 -15.09 3.02
N GLY A 206 -1.96 -14.78 1.74
CA GLY A 206 -1.68 -13.47 1.12
C GLY A 206 -0.31 -13.38 0.42
N MET A 207 0.07 -12.17 -0.01
CA MET A 207 1.33 -11.92 -0.72
C MET A 207 2.55 -12.34 0.11
N LYS A 208 3.54 -12.93 -0.58
CA LYS A 208 4.89 -13.18 -0.10
C LYS A 208 5.84 -12.30 -0.92
N ALA A 209 6.87 -11.75 -0.27
CA ALA A 209 7.91 -11.03 -1.00
C ALA A 209 8.62 -11.99 -1.95
N ASP A 210 8.92 -11.53 -3.17
CA ASP A 210 9.65 -12.33 -4.14
C ASP A 210 11.07 -12.60 -3.63
N ALA A 211 11.55 -13.82 -3.87
CA ALA A 211 12.96 -14.14 -3.69
C ALA A 211 13.68 -13.69 -4.96
N ASP A 212 14.42 -12.58 -4.88
CA ASP A 212 15.52 -12.31 -5.82
C ASP A 212 16.63 -13.35 -5.59
#